data_AF-A0A972J9Z6-F1
#
_entry.id   AF-A0A972J9Z6-F1
#
_cell.length_a   1.000
_cell.length_b   1.000
_cell.length_c   1.000
_cell.angle_alpha   90.00
_cell.angle_beta   90.00
_cell.angle_gamma   90.00
#
_symmetry.space_group_name_H-M   'P 1'
#
loop_
_entity.id
_entity.type
_entity.pdbx_description
1 polymer ?
#
loop_
_entity_poly.entity_id
_entity_poly.type
_entity_poly.pdbx_seq_one_letter_code
_entity_poly.pdbx_strand_id
1 'polypeptide(L)'
;LLQIGLESAERIMAEKRAQEHLAAAQPCIDRLARAAEAFDYASVFAPALGDAARSLGVALELHDRSHAAASGQDARTPYRLTTALPMLSLREAEAPQQLALELALEVRLEAAQSGGVRYYSMLRYAPALPIQSPLTPRSPLYAQFVPQRARSHPESEWCGVDGPAMLAQEISVALKRIAEQVARDLD
;
A
#
# COMPACT_ATOMS: atom_id res chain seq x y z
N LEU A 1 25.47 -1.72 38.97
CA LEU A 1 24.13 -1.28 39.43
C LEU A 1 23.83 0.18 39.03
N LEU A 2 24.72 1.14 39.28
CA LEU A 2 24.55 2.54 38.84
C LEU A 2 24.45 2.71 37.30
N GLN A 3 25.26 1.98 36.54
CA GLN A 3 25.27 2.07 35.06
C GLN A 3 23.98 1.50 34.41
N ILE A 4 23.45 0.40 34.96
CA ILE A 4 22.17 -0.19 34.56
C ILE A 4 20.99 0.74 34.89
N GLY A 5 21.07 1.47 36.01
CA GLY A 5 20.06 2.45 36.41
C GLY A 5 20.02 3.69 35.49
N LEU A 6 21.18 4.13 34.99
CA LEU A 6 21.27 5.25 34.05
C LEU A 6 20.72 4.87 32.67
N GLU A 7 21.12 3.71 32.14
CA GLU A 7 20.62 3.18 30.86
C GLU A 7 19.10 2.95 30.89
N SER A 8 18.57 2.49 32.02
CA SER A 8 17.13 2.31 32.21
C SER A 8 16.38 3.65 32.25
N ALA A 9 16.93 4.66 32.92
CA ALA A 9 16.32 5.99 32.99
C ALA A 9 16.35 6.73 31.64
N GLU A 10 17.45 6.63 30.90
CA GLU A 10 17.57 7.18 29.54
C GLU A 10 16.58 6.52 28.59
N ARG A 11 16.41 5.20 28.67
CA ARG A 11 15.42 4.46 27.88
C ARG A 11 13.99 4.86 28.20
N ILE A 12 13.63 4.98 29.48
CA ILE A 12 12.29 5.43 29.90
C ILE A 12 12.02 6.86 29.42
N MET A 13 13.01 7.75 29.51
CA MET A 13 12.87 9.12 29.00
C MET A 13 12.74 9.16 27.47
N ALA A 14 13.48 8.32 26.75
CA ALA A 14 13.37 8.20 25.30
C ALA A 14 12.00 7.65 24.87
N GLU A 15 11.50 6.61 25.54
CA GLU A 15 10.17 6.04 25.30
C GLU A 15 9.05 7.05 25.58
N LYS A 16 9.17 7.83 26.67
CA LYS A 16 8.21 8.89 26.98
C LYS A 16 8.21 10.01 25.93
N ARG A 17 9.38 10.45 25.47
CA ARG A 17 9.49 11.45 24.39
C ARG A 17 8.90 10.93 23.07
N ALA A 18 9.12 9.65 22.76
CA ALA A 18 8.54 9.02 21.58
C ALA A 18 7.00 8.97 21.65
N GLN A 19 6.43 8.63 22.82
CA GLN A 19 4.98 8.66 23.03
C GLN A 19 4.39 10.08 22.91
N GLU A 20 5.04 11.08 23.51
CA GLU A 20 4.60 12.48 23.41
C GLU A 20 4.66 12.98 21.96
N HIS A 21 5.70 12.59 21.21
CA HIS A 21 5.83 12.91 19.78
C HIS A 21 4.72 12.27 18.95
N LEU A 22 4.46 10.97 19.14
CA LEU A 22 3.40 10.26 18.43
C LEU A 22 2.02 10.86 18.73
N ALA A 23 1.76 11.22 19.99
CA ALA A 23 0.52 11.89 20.39
C ALA A 23 0.36 13.27 19.70
N ALA A 24 1.46 14.01 19.52
CA ALA A 24 1.45 15.28 18.79
C ALA A 24 1.24 15.09 17.28
N ALA A 25 1.74 13.99 16.71
CA ALA A 25 1.62 13.64 15.29
C ALA A 25 0.22 13.11 14.92
N GLN A 26 -0.52 12.53 15.87
CA GLN A 26 -1.76 11.81 15.62
C GLN A 26 -2.81 12.60 14.79
N PRO A 27 -3.08 13.90 15.05
CA PRO A 27 -4.05 14.66 14.26
C PRO A 27 -3.66 14.83 12.79
N CYS A 28 -2.35 14.86 12.51
CA CYS A 28 -1.80 14.86 11.16
C CYS A 28 -2.00 13.48 10.51
N ILE A 29 -1.64 12.40 11.21
CA ILE A 29 -1.80 11.02 10.72
C ILE A 29 -3.27 10.75 10.37
N ASP A 30 -4.22 11.20 11.20
CA ASP A 30 -5.66 11.05 10.94
C ASP A 30 -6.13 11.86 9.71
N ARG A 31 -5.48 13.00 9.42
CA ARG A 31 -5.76 13.78 8.21
C ARG A 31 -5.25 13.06 6.97
N LEU A 32 -4.04 12.52 7.03
CA LEU A 32 -3.46 11.72 5.96
C LEU A 32 -4.27 10.46 5.71
N ALA A 33 -4.72 9.77 6.77
CA ALA A 33 -5.58 8.59 6.65
C ALA A 33 -6.89 8.90 5.89
N ARG A 34 -7.56 10.02 6.22
CA ARG A 34 -8.75 10.47 5.47
C ARG A 34 -8.46 10.82 4.01
N ALA A 35 -7.33 11.45 3.74
CA ALA A 35 -6.91 11.71 2.35
C ALA A 35 -6.66 10.41 1.58
N ALA A 36 -6.12 9.40 2.26
CA ALA A 36 -5.91 8.05 1.75
C ALA A 36 -7.24 7.33 1.45
N GLU A 37 -8.24 7.44 2.33
CA GLU A 37 -9.58 6.86 2.13
C GLU A 37 -10.30 7.43 0.89
N ALA A 38 -10.08 8.70 0.58
CA ALA A 38 -10.65 9.36 -0.60
C ALA A 38 -9.87 9.08 -1.90
N PHE A 39 -8.74 8.37 -1.83
CA PHE A 39 -7.89 8.10 -2.98
C PHE A 39 -8.51 7.01 -3.86
N ASP A 40 -8.81 7.34 -5.12
CA ASP A 40 -9.29 6.37 -6.10
C ASP A 40 -8.14 5.50 -6.63
N TYR A 41 -7.77 4.48 -5.86
CA TYR A 41 -6.67 3.57 -6.18
C TYR A 41 -6.94 2.77 -7.46
N ALA A 42 -8.20 2.52 -7.79
CA ALA A 42 -8.58 1.61 -8.85
C ALA A 42 -8.37 2.26 -10.23
N SER A 43 -8.71 3.54 -10.37
CA SER A 43 -8.40 4.34 -11.58
C SER A 43 -6.91 4.57 -11.81
N VAL A 44 -6.07 4.42 -10.77
CA VAL A 44 -4.61 4.45 -10.90
C VAL A 44 -4.04 3.08 -11.24
N PHE A 45 -4.55 2.03 -10.58
CA PHE A 45 -4.02 0.68 -10.70
C PHE A 45 -4.34 0.01 -12.04
N ALA A 46 -5.59 0.10 -12.51
CA ALA A 46 -6.01 -0.59 -13.74
C ALA A 46 -5.24 -0.14 -14.99
N PRO A 47 -5.03 1.17 -15.24
CA PRO A 47 -4.18 1.62 -16.35
C PRO A 47 -2.72 1.17 -16.18
N ALA A 48 -2.16 1.26 -14.97
CA ALA A 48 -0.79 0.83 -14.70
C ALA A 48 -0.57 -0.66 -15.00
N LEU A 49 -1.54 -1.51 -14.65
CA LEU A 49 -1.49 -2.95 -14.97
C LEU A 49 -1.60 -3.20 -16.46
N GLY A 50 -2.49 -2.49 -17.16
CA GLY A 50 -2.60 -2.57 -18.62
C GLY A 50 -1.29 -2.15 -19.32
N ASP A 51 -0.66 -1.07 -18.87
CA ASP A 51 0.63 -0.61 -19.40
C ASP A 51 1.75 -1.61 -19.15
N ALA A 52 1.86 -2.12 -17.91
CA ALA A 52 2.87 -3.11 -17.56
C ALA A 52 2.70 -4.41 -18.36
N ALA A 53 1.48 -4.94 -18.44
CA ALA A 53 1.17 -6.14 -19.22
C ALA A 53 1.52 -5.97 -20.70
N ARG A 54 1.13 -4.83 -21.31
CA ARG A 54 1.47 -4.51 -22.71
C ARG A 54 2.97 -4.46 -22.95
N SER A 55 3.74 -3.90 -22.01
CA SER A 55 5.21 -3.85 -22.14
C SER A 55 5.88 -5.22 -22.08
N LEU A 56 5.22 -6.22 -21.47
CA LEU A 56 5.63 -7.62 -21.46
C LEU A 56 5.01 -8.43 -22.61
N GLY A 57 4.24 -7.81 -23.50
CA GLY A 57 3.58 -8.51 -24.62
C GLY A 57 2.29 -9.25 -24.24
N VAL A 58 1.79 -9.08 -23.02
CA VAL A 58 0.54 -9.70 -22.55
C VAL A 58 -0.66 -8.82 -22.95
N ALA A 59 -1.58 -9.37 -23.75
CA ALA A 59 -2.82 -8.70 -24.13
C ALA A 59 -3.88 -8.85 -23.03
N LEU A 60 -4.06 -7.81 -22.21
CA LEU A 60 -5.14 -7.73 -21.20
C LEU A 60 -6.03 -6.52 -21.50
N GLU A 61 -7.29 -6.78 -21.85
CA GLU A 61 -8.34 -5.77 -21.75
C GLU A 61 -9.03 -5.94 -20.39
N LEU A 62 -9.00 -4.91 -19.55
CA LEU A 62 -9.47 -4.94 -18.16
C LEU A 62 -10.68 -4.02 -18.00
N HIS A 63 -11.74 -4.52 -17.35
CA HIS A 63 -12.82 -3.68 -16.84
C HIS A 63 -12.76 -3.67 -15.31
N ASP A 64 -12.69 -2.47 -14.73
CA ASP A 64 -12.69 -2.25 -13.29
C ASP A 64 -14.13 -2.04 -12.79
N ARG A 65 -14.52 -2.75 -11.73
CA ARG A 65 -15.84 -2.65 -11.11
C ARG A 65 -15.96 -1.56 -10.04
N SER A 66 -14.87 -0.90 -9.66
CA SER A 66 -14.89 0.19 -8.68
C SER A 66 -15.77 1.39 -9.09
N HIS A 67 -16.04 1.55 -10.40
CA HIS A 67 -16.90 2.59 -10.98
C HIS A 67 -18.01 2.02 -11.90
N ALA A 68 -18.60 0.87 -11.55
CA ALA A 68 -19.67 0.29 -12.36
C ALA A 68 -21.04 0.95 -12.11
N ALA A 69 -21.23 2.16 -12.65
CA ALA A 69 -22.55 2.68 -12.98
C ALA A 69 -22.73 2.74 -14.51
N ALA A 70 -23.52 1.79 -15.00
CA ALA A 70 -24.32 1.87 -16.23
C ALA A 70 -23.61 2.17 -17.57
N SER A 71 -23.09 1.12 -18.21
CA SER A 71 -23.35 0.93 -19.65
C SER A 71 -23.23 -0.55 -20.01
N GLY A 72 -24.38 -1.15 -20.35
CA GLY A 72 -24.42 -2.49 -20.92
C GLY A 72 -24.01 -2.41 -22.38
N GLN A 73 -22.74 -2.70 -22.69
CA GLN A 73 -22.24 -3.03 -24.02
C GLN A 73 -20.73 -3.30 -23.93
N ASP A 74 -20.33 -4.54 -23.67
CA ASP A 74 -19.29 -5.17 -24.49
C ASP A 74 -19.12 -6.66 -24.14
N ALA A 75 -19.43 -7.52 -25.11
CA ALA A 75 -19.18 -8.96 -25.07
C ALA A 75 -17.71 -9.31 -25.44
N ARG A 76 -16.80 -8.32 -25.44
CA ARG A 76 -15.43 -8.44 -25.97
C ARG A 76 -14.33 -8.54 -24.92
N THR A 77 -14.55 -8.09 -23.70
CA THR A 77 -13.48 -8.06 -22.69
C THR A 77 -13.27 -9.44 -22.06
N PRO A 78 -12.07 -10.05 -22.18
CA PRO A 78 -11.83 -11.41 -21.70
C PRO A 78 -11.67 -11.48 -20.17
N TYR A 79 -11.24 -10.40 -19.51
CA TYR A 79 -10.95 -10.39 -18.07
C TYR A 79 -11.62 -9.26 -17.30
N ARG A 80 -12.02 -9.57 -16.07
CA ARG A 80 -12.47 -8.62 -15.05
C ARG A 80 -11.40 -8.51 -13.98
N LEU A 81 -11.05 -7.27 -13.64
CA LEU A 81 -10.18 -6.96 -12.52
C LEU A 81 -11.05 -6.60 -11.31
N THR A 82 -10.70 -7.14 -10.14
CA THR A 82 -11.25 -6.73 -8.85
C THR A 82 -10.09 -6.50 -7.90
N THR A 83 -10.12 -5.37 -7.22
CA THR A 83 -9.10 -4.99 -6.23
C THR A 83 -9.74 -4.63 -4.90
N ALA A 84 -9.06 -4.95 -3.81
CA ALA A 84 -9.39 -4.45 -2.48
C ALA A 84 -8.12 -3.95 -1.79
N LEU A 85 -8.26 -2.90 -0.98
CA LEU A 85 -7.14 -2.26 -0.30
C LEU A 85 -7.25 -2.48 1.23
N PRO A 86 -6.95 -3.68 1.75
CA PRO A 86 -7.10 -3.97 3.18
C PRO A 86 -6.12 -3.22 4.08
N MET A 87 -5.08 -2.60 3.52
CA MET A 87 -4.09 -1.85 4.30
C MET A 87 -3.60 -0.63 3.53
N LEU A 88 -3.71 0.52 4.17
CA LEU A 88 -3.17 1.80 3.73
C LEU A 88 -2.86 2.61 4.98
N SER A 89 -1.58 2.71 5.33
CA SER A 89 -1.15 3.37 6.56
C SER A 89 0.28 3.90 6.45
N LEU A 90 0.64 4.88 7.29
CA LEU A 90 2.03 5.24 7.51
C LEU A 90 2.60 4.42 8.66
N ARG A 91 3.82 3.92 8.49
CA ARG A 91 4.50 3.07 9.46
C ARG A 91 5.93 3.53 9.68
N GLU A 92 6.42 3.37 10.90
CA GLU A 92 7.83 3.62 11.22
C GLU A 92 8.77 2.83 10.30
N ALA A 93 9.79 3.53 9.79
CA ALA A 93 10.89 2.96 9.04
C ALA A 93 12.07 2.63 9.97
N GLU A 94 13.13 2.05 9.43
CA GLU A 94 14.34 1.68 10.21
C GLU A 94 15.00 2.88 10.90
N ALA A 95 14.86 4.08 10.31
CA ALA A 95 15.40 5.31 10.86
C ALA A 95 14.45 5.95 11.87
N PRO A 96 14.96 6.49 13.00
CA PRO A 96 14.13 7.19 13.98
C PRO A 96 13.33 8.33 13.36
N GLN A 97 12.06 8.46 13.76
CA GLN A 97 11.14 9.54 13.33
C GLN A 97 10.94 9.61 11.80
N GLN A 98 11.23 8.52 11.09
CA GLN A 98 10.87 8.39 9.69
C GLN A 98 9.68 7.45 9.55
N LEU A 99 8.74 7.87 8.71
CA LEU A 99 7.58 7.09 8.33
C LEU A 99 7.68 6.72 6.85
N ALA A 100 7.18 5.54 6.53
CA ALA A 100 7.05 5.04 5.17
C ALA A 100 5.61 4.59 4.93
N LEU A 101 5.18 4.66 3.67
CA LEU A 101 3.90 4.10 3.27
C LEU A 101 3.92 2.57 3.41
N GLU A 102 2.88 2.05 4.03
CA GLU A 102 2.54 0.65 4.00
C GLU A 102 1.19 0.46 3.29
N LEU A 103 1.23 -0.33 2.22
CA LEU A 103 0.08 -0.59 1.37
C LEU A 103 0.00 -2.09 1.08
N ALA A 104 -1.18 -2.70 1.27
CA ALA A 104 -1.48 -4.04 0.81
C ALA A 104 -2.68 -4.00 -0.13
N LEU A 105 -2.51 -4.54 -1.33
CA LEU A 105 -3.54 -4.63 -2.36
C LEU A 105 -3.85 -6.10 -2.65
N GLU A 106 -5.11 -6.48 -2.47
CA GLU A 106 -5.65 -7.73 -2.97
C GLU A 106 -6.04 -7.54 -4.43
N VAL A 107 -5.56 -8.42 -5.30
CA VAL A 107 -5.80 -8.38 -6.74
C VAL A 107 -6.38 -9.70 -7.19
N ARG A 108 -7.51 -9.64 -7.90
CA ARG A 108 -8.17 -10.79 -8.52
C ARG A 108 -8.47 -10.49 -9.98
N LEU A 109 -8.03 -11.38 -10.87
CA LEU A 109 -8.34 -11.36 -12.30
C LEU A 109 -9.15 -12.59 -12.66
N GLU A 110 -10.31 -12.37 -13.25
CA GLU A 110 -11.27 -13.43 -13.58
C GLU A 110 -11.62 -13.39 -15.07
N ALA A 111 -11.83 -14.56 -15.68
CA ALA A 111 -12.43 -14.64 -17.01
C ALA A 111 -13.87 -14.11 -16.95
N ALA A 112 -14.17 -13.11 -17.78
CA ALA A 112 -15.45 -12.39 -17.72
C ALA A 112 -16.67 -13.29 -17.98
N GLN A 113 -16.49 -14.35 -18.78
CA GLN A 113 -17.57 -15.25 -19.20
C GLN A 113 -17.80 -16.43 -18.26
N SER A 114 -16.72 -17.02 -17.71
CA SER A 114 -16.80 -18.22 -16.87
C SER A 114 -16.70 -17.94 -15.37
N GLY A 115 -16.26 -16.73 -14.99
CA GLY A 115 -15.89 -16.42 -13.59
C GLY A 115 -14.66 -17.18 -13.10
N GLY A 116 -13.96 -17.89 -13.99
CA GLY A 116 -12.74 -18.62 -13.64
C GLY A 116 -11.65 -17.66 -13.20
N VAL A 117 -11.08 -17.89 -12.02
CA VAL A 117 -9.98 -17.08 -11.48
C VAL A 117 -8.70 -17.42 -12.23
N ARG A 118 -8.12 -16.42 -12.91
CA ARG A 118 -6.82 -16.55 -13.59
C ARG A 118 -5.67 -16.15 -12.68
N TYR A 119 -5.89 -15.15 -11.83
CA TYR A 119 -4.89 -14.68 -10.88
C TYR A 119 -5.56 -14.22 -9.59
N TYR A 120 -4.93 -14.55 -8.48
CA TYR A 120 -5.32 -14.09 -7.16
C TYR A 120 -4.06 -13.92 -6.31
N SER A 121 -3.83 -12.71 -5.82
CA SER A 121 -2.69 -12.44 -4.94
C SER A 121 -3.00 -11.29 -3.98
N MET A 122 -2.29 -11.29 -2.86
CA MET A 122 -2.22 -10.17 -1.93
C MET A 122 -0.79 -9.62 -2.03
N LEU A 123 -0.63 -8.41 -2.53
CA LEU A 123 0.67 -7.79 -2.77
C LEU A 123 0.91 -6.64 -1.79
N ARG A 124 2.11 -6.59 -1.22
CA ARG A 124 2.47 -5.60 -0.19
C ARG A 124 3.66 -4.76 -0.60
N TYR A 125 3.49 -3.44 -0.52
CA TYR A 125 4.53 -2.41 -0.64
C TYR A 125 4.73 -1.79 0.75
N ALA A 126 5.89 -2.05 1.36
CA ALA A 126 6.16 -1.72 2.75
C ALA A 126 7.65 -1.40 2.98
N PRO A 127 8.00 -0.76 4.11
CA PRO A 127 9.40 -0.56 4.51
C PRO A 127 10.11 -1.88 4.90
N ALA A 128 11.43 -1.79 5.08
CA ALA A 128 12.34 -2.91 5.35
C ALA A 128 12.13 -3.63 6.70
N LEU A 129 11.53 -2.97 7.68
CA LEU A 129 11.34 -3.49 9.04
C LEU A 129 10.35 -4.66 9.12
N PRO A 130 10.55 -5.62 10.06
CA PRO A 130 9.60 -6.71 10.26
C PRO A 130 8.23 -6.15 10.57
N ILE A 131 7.23 -6.52 9.79
CA ILE A 131 5.83 -6.13 9.95
C ILE A 131 5.34 -6.48 11.34
N GLN A 132 4.95 -5.47 12.10
CA GLN A 132 4.12 -5.65 13.28
C GLN A 132 2.68 -5.45 12.83
N SER A 133 1.97 -6.55 12.57
CA SER A 133 0.55 -6.49 12.24
C SER A 133 -0.26 -6.41 13.54
N PRO A 134 -1.10 -5.37 13.75
CA PRO A 134 -2.12 -5.40 14.80
C PRO A 134 -3.32 -6.29 14.44
N LEU A 135 -3.32 -6.94 13.27
CA LEU A 135 -4.38 -7.81 12.80
C LEU A 135 -3.84 -9.23 12.54
N THR A 136 -4.35 -10.23 13.26
CA THR A 136 -4.28 -11.66 12.86
C THR A 136 -5.71 -12.14 12.61
N PRO A 137 -6.03 -12.92 11.55
CA PRO A 137 -5.23 -14.04 11.03
C PRO A 137 -5.22 -14.11 9.47
N ARG A 138 -4.32 -13.38 8.81
CA ARG A 138 -3.71 -13.80 7.54
C ARG A 138 -2.26 -13.36 7.59
N SER A 139 -1.46 -14.29 8.11
CA SER A 139 -0.02 -14.20 8.29
C SER A 139 0.69 -13.59 7.06
N PRO A 140 1.84 -12.90 7.22
CA PRO A 140 2.71 -12.52 6.11
C PRO A 140 3.06 -13.67 5.15
N LEU A 141 2.80 -14.92 5.54
CA LEU A 141 2.88 -16.11 4.68
C LEU A 141 1.97 -16.06 3.44
N TYR A 142 0.93 -15.23 3.41
CA TYR A 142 -0.01 -15.14 2.27
C TYR A 142 0.15 -13.87 1.42
N ALA A 143 0.95 -12.89 1.87
CA ALA A 143 1.18 -11.67 1.12
C ALA A 143 2.55 -11.71 0.43
N GLN A 144 2.57 -11.49 -0.86
CA GLN A 144 3.80 -11.38 -1.64
C GLN A 144 4.32 -9.94 -1.55
N PHE A 145 5.62 -9.80 -1.26
CA PHE A 145 6.24 -8.49 -1.24
C PHE A 145 6.63 -8.08 -2.64
N VAL A 146 6.26 -6.86 -3.03
CA VAL A 146 6.85 -6.30 -4.24
C VAL A 146 8.35 -6.06 -3.98
N PRO A 147 9.24 -6.37 -4.94
CA PRO A 147 10.69 -6.28 -4.71
C PRO A 147 11.18 -4.89 -4.30
N GLN A 148 10.51 -3.84 -4.79
CA GLN A 148 10.84 -2.46 -4.45
C GLN A 148 10.11 -2.04 -3.17
N ARG A 149 10.88 -1.59 -2.18
CA ARG A 149 10.37 -1.19 -0.87
C ARG A 149 9.92 0.27 -0.83
N ALA A 150 9.06 0.58 0.13
CA ALA A 150 8.61 1.94 0.38
C ALA A 150 9.77 2.85 0.80
N ARG A 151 9.79 4.07 0.26
CA ARG A 151 10.69 5.12 0.70
C ARG A 151 10.22 5.64 2.06
N SER A 152 11.19 5.97 2.91
CA SER A 152 10.93 6.62 4.19
C SER A 152 11.18 8.11 4.07
N HIS A 153 10.33 8.88 4.74
CA HIS A 153 10.43 10.33 4.84
C HIS A 153 10.30 10.75 6.31
N PRO A 154 10.93 11.85 6.74
CA PRO A 154 10.71 12.41 8.05
C PRO A 154 9.22 12.64 8.34
N GLU A 155 8.78 12.38 9.57
CA GLU A 155 7.40 12.66 10.00
C GLU A 155 7.01 14.13 9.75
N SER A 156 7.95 15.06 9.94
CA SER A 156 7.74 16.48 9.68
C SER A 156 7.40 16.80 8.22
N GLU A 157 7.85 15.99 7.26
CA GLU A 157 7.50 16.15 5.85
C GLU A 157 6.08 15.62 5.58
N TRP A 158 5.76 14.45 6.13
CA TRP A 158 4.40 13.90 6.09
C TRP A 158 3.37 14.85 6.71
N CYS A 159 3.73 15.50 7.81
CA CYS A 159 2.87 16.45 8.51
C CYS A 159 3.00 17.90 8.02
N GLY A 160 3.86 18.13 7.03
CA GLY A 160 4.02 19.41 6.37
C GLY A 160 2.87 19.73 5.42
N VAL A 161 2.96 20.91 4.80
CA VAL A 161 1.97 21.40 3.82
C VAL A 161 1.85 20.47 2.61
N ASP A 162 2.97 19.87 2.20
CA ASP A 162 3.05 18.99 1.03
C ASP A 162 2.67 17.52 1.34
N GLY A 163 2.46 17.18 2.62
CA GLY A 163 2.18 15.83 3.09
C GLY A 163 1.08 15.08 2.31
N PRO A 164 -0.10 15.68 2.07
CA PRO A 164 -1.15 15.04 1.27
C PRO A 164 -0.74 14.75 -0.18
N ALA A 165 0.02 15.65 -0.81
CA ALA A 165 0.52 15.45 -2.16
C ALA A 165 1.62 14.36 -2.20
N MET A 166 2.50 14.34 -1.20
CA MET A 166 3.47 13.25 -1.00
C MET A 166 2.78 11.90 -0.82
N LEU A 167 1.71 11.83 -0.02
CA LEU A 167 0.92 10.62 0.17
C LEU A 167 0.31 10.11 -1.13
N ALA A 168 -0.37 11.00 -1.88
CA ALA A 168 -0.95 10.65 -3.17
C ALA A 168 0.10 10.12 -4.16
N GLN A 169 1.28 10.74 -4.17
CA GLN A 169 2.40 10.32 -5.01
C GLN A 169 2.96 8.95 -4.60
N GLU A 170 3.19 8.71 -3.30
CA GLU A 170 3.69 7.42 -2.79
C GLU A 170 2.68 6.29 -3.01
N ILE A 171 1.38 6.54 -2.83
CA ILE A 171 0.33 5.57 -3.17
C ILE A 171 0.38 5.24 -4.66
N SER A 172 0.50 6.25 -5.52
CA SER A 172 0.58 6.07 -6.98
C SER A 172 1.81 5.24 -7.38
N VAL A 173 2.96 5.49 -6.75
CA VAL A 173 4.19 4.70 -6.97
C VAL A 173 3.98 3.26 -6.52
N ALA A 174 3.43 3.05 -5.32
CA ALA A 174 3.16 1.71 -4.78
C ALA A 174 2.26 0.89 -5.72
N LEU A 175 1.14 1.47 -6.16
CA LEU A 175 0.20 0.81 -7.08
C LEU A 175 0.85 0.45 -8.41
N LYS A 176 1.71 1.32 -8.97
CA LYS A 176 2.48 1.02 -10.17
C LYS A 176 3.44 -0.16 -9.96
N ARG A 177 4.13 -0.23 -8.82
CA ARG A 177 5.03 -1.36 -8.51
C ARG A 177 4.28 -2.68 -8.34
N ILE A 178 3.11 -2.62 -7.72
CA ILE A 178 2.22 -3.78 -7.60
C ILE A 178 1.73 -4.21 -8.99
N ALA A 179 1.30 -3.27 -9.83
CA ALA A 179 0.87 -3.56 -11.19
C ALA A 179 1.97 -4.21 -12.04
N GLU A 180 3.19 -3.68 -11.97
CA GLU A 180 4.38 -4.26 -12.59
C GLU A 180 4.65 -5.68 -12.09
N GLN A 181 4.44 -5.97 -10.80
CA GLN A 181 4.60 -7.31 -10.27
C GLN A 181 3.52 -8.27 -10.78
N VAL A 182 2.25 -7.86 -10.75
CA VAL A 182 1.15 -8.68 -11.30
C VAL A 182 1.39 -8.99 -12.77
N ALA A 183 1.81 -8.01 -13.57
CA ALA A 183 2.09 -8.22 -14.98
C ALA A 183 3.19 -9.27 -15.21
N ARG A 184 4.25 -9.25 -14.40
CA ARG A 184 5.32 -10.27 -14.43
C ARG A 184 4.84 -11.65 -14.02
N ASP A 185 3.90 -11.74 -13.07
CA ASP A 185 3.37 -13.02 -12.62
C ASP A 185 2.37 -13.64 -13.62
N LEU A 186 1.88 -12.85 -14.59
CA LEU A 186 0.92 -13.28 -15.61
C LEU A 186 1.55 -13.75 -16.93
N ASP A 187 2.81 -13.40 -17.16
CA ASP A 187 3.66 -13.89 -18.27
C ASP A 187 4.07 -15.36 -18.03
#